data_AF-A0A6P2FI73-F1
#
_entry.id   AF-A0A6P2FI73-F1
#
_cell.length_a   1.000
_cell.length_b   1.000
_cell.length_c   1.000
_cell.angle_alpha   90.00
_cell.angle_beta   90.00
_cell.angle_gamma   90.00
#
_symmetry.space_group_name_H-M   'P 1'
#
loop_
_entity.id
_entity.type
_entity.pdbx_description
1 polymer ?
#
loop_
_entity_poly.entity_id
_entity_poly.type
_entity_poly.pdbx_seq_one_letter_code
_entity_poly.pdbx_strand_id
1 'polypeptide(L)'
;MDDDSMREESKQRRAANREHAPKVLAEAGVKHTILNHGAYIRIGREVADFWPGTGKWIDRKRNVEGRGVKNLIAHLKRSYPRPEAAHTCHWPGCPAPVPPAMWGCRKHWFTLPKALRDDIWRTYVPGQEKTKTPSPAYLEAAHAVQAWISNYKETHHG
;
A
#
# COMPACT_ATOMS: atom_id res chain seq x y z
N MET A 1 -39.78 18.67 -19.14
CA MET A 1 -38.36 18.81 -18.76
C MET A 1 -37.74 19.76 -19.75
N ASP A 2 -37.56 21.01 -19.34
CA ASP A 2 -37.15 22.12 -20.19
C ASP A 2 -35.61 22.24 -20.25
N ASP A 3 -35.05 22.85 -21.31
CA ASP A 3 -33.61 22.90 -21.59
C ASP A 3 -32.78 23.50 -20.43
N ASP A 4 -33.34 24.50 -19.75
CA ASP A 4 -32.72 25.14 -18.59
C ASP A 4 -32.61 24.19 -17.38
N SER A 5 -33.59 23.29 -17.18
CA SER A 5 -33.53 22.26 -16.13
C SER A 5 -32.35 21.31 -16.34
N MET A 6 -32.15 20.85 -17.59
CA MET A 6 -31.04 19.95 -17.92
C MET A 6 -29.66 20.60 -17.76
N ARG A 7 -29.56 21.90 -18.04
CA ARG A 7 -28.33 22.69 -17.85
C ARG A 7 -27.98 22.81 -16.37
N GLU A 8 -28.97 23.12 -15.52
CA GLU A 8 -28.75 23.23 -14.08
C GLU A 8 -28.41 21.89 -13.44
N GLU A 9 -29.12 20.82 -13.79
CA GLU A 9 -28.79 19.45 -13.33
C GLU A 9 -27.36 19.04 -13.72
N SER A 10 -26.93 19.41 -14.93
CA SER A 10 -25.56 19.14 -15.39
C SER A 10 -24.51 19.94 -14.60
N LYS A 11 -24.79 21.21 -14.26
CA LYS A 11 -23.92 22.03 -13.42
C LYS A 11 -23.81 21.45 -12.01
N GLN A 12 -24.93 21.10 -11.40
CA GLN A 12 -24.99 20.49 -10.06
C GLN A 12 -24.21 19.17 -10.01
N ARG A 13 -24.40 18.29 -11.00
CA ARG A 13 -23.65 17.02 -11.10
C ARG A 13 -22.15 17.24 -11.22
N ARG A 14 -21.72 18.22 -12.02
CA ARG A 14 -20.30 18.57 -12.16
C ARG A 14 -19.72 19.10 -10.86
N ALA A 15 -20.47 19.93 -10.12
CA ALA A 15 -20.06 20.43 -8.81
C ALA A 15 -19.93 19.27 -7.80
N ALA A 16 -20.94 18.42 -7.69
CA ALA A 16 -20.92 17.23 -6.83
C ALA A 16 -19.74 16.31 -7.15
N ASN A 17 -19.43 16.10 -8.44
CA ASN A 17 -18.27 15.31 -8.84
C ASN A 17 -16.95 15.93 -8.37
N ARG A 18 -16.80 17.26 -8.39
CA ARG A 18 -15.58 17.96 -7.93
C ARG A 18 -15.37 17.82 -6.43
N GLU A 19 -16.44 17.76 -5.65
CA GLU A 19 -16.37 17.55 -4.20
C GLU A 19 -16.15 16.10 -3.81
N HIS A 20 -16.78 15.17 -4.53
CA HIS A 20 -16.74 13.74 -4.20
C HIS A 20 -15.43 13.08 -4.67
N ALA A 21 -14.93 13.44 -5.85
CA ALA A 21 -13.74 12.83 -6.44
C ALA A 21 -12.48 12.84 -5.54
N PRO A 22 -12.08 13.98 -4.93
CA PRO A 22 -10.93 14.00 -4.03
C PRO A 22 -11.07 13.05 -2.84
N LYS A 23 -12.27 12.91 -2.27
CA LYS A 23 -12.56 12.02 -1.14
C LYS A 23 -12.30 10.56 -1.54
N VAL A 24 -12.85 10.14 -2.68
CA VAL A 24 -12.65 8.79 -3.22
C VAL A 24 -11.17 8.49 -3.51
N LEU A 25 -10.42 9.48 -4.01
CA LEU A 25 -8.97 9.33 -4.24
C LEU A 25 -8.20 9.20 -2.92
N ALA A 26 -8.54 10.01 -1.91
CA ALA A 26 -7.91 9.97 -0.59
C ALA A 26 -8.14 8.62 0.11
N GLU A 27 -9.39 8.12 0.11
CA GLU A 27 -9.76 6.82 0.66
C GLU A 27 -9.03 5.66 -0.02
N ALA A 28 -8.78 5.78 -1.33
CA ALA A 28 -7.98 4.80 -2.08
C ALA A 28 -6.47 4.91 -1.84
N GLY A 29 -6.01 5.83 -0.99
CA GLY A 29 -4.59 6.08 -0.71
C GLY A 29 -3.84 6.72 -1.87
N VAL A 30 -4.55 7.33 -2.83
CA VAL A 30 -3.96 7.96 -4.00
C VAL A 30 -3.49 9.36 -3.62
N LYS A 31 -2.17 9.57 -3.63
CA LYS A 31 -1.58 10.90 -3.47
C LYS A 31 -2.02 11.80 -4.63
N HIS A 32 -2.57 12.96 -4.33
CA HIS A 32 -3.06 13.90 -5.33
C HIS A 32 -2.95 15.35 -4.86
N THR A 33 -3.06 16.27 -5.80
CA THR A 33 -3.10 17.72 -5.56
C THR A 33 -4.33 18.29 -6.22
N ILE A 34 -5.15 18.98 -5.43
CA ILE A 34 -6.36 19.65 -5.90
C ILE A 34 -5.97 21.02 -6.44
N LEU A 35 -6.35 21.30 -7.68
CA LEU A 35 -6.03 22.54 -8.39
C LEU A 35 -7.34 23.16 -8.92
N ASN A 36 -7.31 24.46 -9.19
CA ASN A 36 -8.44 25.19 -9.78
C ASN A 36 -9.79 24.89 -9.10
N HIS A 37 -9.83 24.97 -7.77
CA HIS A 37 -11.02 24.68 -6.95
C HIS A 37 -11.66 23.30 -7.24
N GLY A 38 -10.83 22.28 -7.49
CA GLY A 38 -11.30 20.90 -7.73
C GLY A 38 -11.74 20.61 -9.17
N ALA A 39 -11.67 21.60 -10.07
CA ALA A 39 -11.90 21.35 -11.50
C ALA A 39 -10.78 20.51 -12.14
N TYR A 40 -9.59 20.52 -11.53
CA TYR A 40 -8.42 19.78 -11.99
C TYR A 40 -7.71 19.14 -10.80
N ILE A 41 -7.41 17.85 -10.89
CA ILE A 41 -6.69 17.10 -9.87
C ILE A 41 -5.48 16.46 -10.54
N ARG A 42 -4.30 16.74 -9.98
CA ARG A 42 -3.05 16.09 -10.41
C ARG A 42 -2.76 14.90 -9.52
N ILE A 43 -2.56 13.73 -10.11
CA ILE A 43 -2.30 12.46 -9.43
C ILE A 43 -0.80 12.21 -9.36
N GLY A 44 -0.30 11.97 -8.14
CA GLY A 44 1.12 11.84 -7.86
C GLY A 44 1.94 13.07 -8.28
N ARG A 45 3.26 12.96 -8.20
CA ARG A 45 4.18 13.95 -8.78
C ARG A 45 4.28 13.66 -10.29
N GLU A 46 3.21 13.99 -11.02
CA GLU A 46 3.09 13.92 -12.50
C GLU A 46 2.79 12.54 -13.11
N VAL A 47 1.95 11.73 -12.47
CA VAL A 47 1.51 10.47 -13.06
C VAL A 47 0.33 10.68 -14.00
N ALA A 48 -0.74 11.27 -13.49
CA ALA A 48 -1.95 11.45 -14.26
C ALA A 48 -2.64 12.78 -13.93
N ASP A 49 -3.43 13.24 -14.89
CA ASP A 49 -4.36 14.35 -14.77
C ASP A 49 -5.77 13.82 -14.65
N PHE A 50 -6.60 14.48 -13.85
CA PHE A 50 -8.00 14.14 -13.69
C PHE A 50 -8.87 15.40 -13.64
N TRP A 51 -9.95 15.40 -14.42
CA TRP A 51 -10.97 16.45 -14.45
C TRP A 51 -12.28 15.89 -13.90
N PRO A 52 -12.58 16.07 -12.60
CA PRO A 52 -13.73 15.44 -11.95
C PRO A 52 -15.07 15.75 -12.63
N GLY A 53 -15.24 16.99 -13.10
CA GLY A 53 -16.50 17.42 -13.71
C GLY A 53 -16.89 16.60 -14.94
N THR A 54 -15.95 16.31 -15.83
CA THR A 54 -16.18 15.49 -17.04
C THR A 54 -15.85 14.01 -16.82
N GLY A 55 -15.21 13.69 -15.70
CA GLY A 55 -14.63 12.40 -15.40
C GLY A 55 -13.38 12.06 -16.20
N LYS A 56 -12.91 12.91 -17.13
CA LYS A 56 -11.76 12.60 -17.98
C LYS A 56 -10.49 12.48 -17.14
N TRP A 57 -9.66 11.49 -17.42
CA TRP A 57 -8.30 11.40 -16.90
C TRP A 57 -7.30 11.03 -18.01
N ILE A 58 -6.04 11.43 -17.84
CA ILE A 58 -4.94 11.15 -18.76
C ILE A 58 -3.71 10.75 -17.93
N ASP A 59 -3.19 9.55 -18.15
CA ASP A 59 -1.89 9.12 -17.66
C ASP A 59 -0.81 9.61 -18.64
N ARG A 60 -0.06 10.62 -18.22
CA ARG A 60 0.95 11.28 -19.06
C ARG A 60 2.16 10.39 -19.33
N LYS A 61 2.50 9.50 -18.40
CA LYS A 61 3.69 8.66 -18.53
C LYS A 61 3.46 7.49 -19.47
N ARG A 62 2.23 7.00 -19.54
CA ARG A 62 1.84 5.86 -20.39
C ARG A 62 1.06 6.25 -21.64
N ASN A 63 0.74 7.52 -21.81
CA ASN A 63 -0.05 8.05 -22.91
C ASN A 63 -1.39 7.31 -23.10
N VAL A 64 -2.10 7.10 -21.99
CA VAL A 64 -3.43 6.46 -21.98
C VAL A 64 -4.43 7.35 -21.27
N GLU A 65 -5.67 7.36 -21.75
CA GLU A 65 -6.74 8.16 -21.19
C GLU A 65 -8.00 7.34 -20.94
N GLY A 66 -8.90 7.88 -20.14
CA GLY A 66 -10.19 7.26 -19.85
C GLY A 66 -11.11 8.19 -19.08
N ARG A 67 -12.18 7.60 -18.53
CA ARG A 67 -13.19 8.34 -17.75
C ARG A 67 -13.55 7.68 -16.44
N GLY A 68 -13.92 8.50 -15.46
CA GLY A 68 -14.43 8.12 -14.15
C GLY A 68 -13.32 7.91 -13.11
N VAL A 69 -13.57 8.36 -11.87
CA VAL A 69 -12.61 8.25 -10.76
C VAL A 69 -12.31 6.79 -10.40
N LYS A 70 -13.32 5.90 -10.45
CA LYS A 70 -13.15 4.47 -10.16
C LYS A 70 -12.20 3.79 -11.17
N ASN A 71 -12.37 4.09 -12.46
CA ASN A 71 -11.52 3.55 -13.52
C ASN A 71 -10.10 4.11 -13.45
N LEU A 72 -9.95 5.39 -13.11
CA LEU A 72 -8.64 5.99 -12.83
C LEU A 72 -7.94 5.22 -11.70
N ILE A 73 -8.61 4.98 -10.57
CA ILE A 73 -8.05 4.23 -9.44
C ILE A 73 -7.66 2.81 -9.86
N ALA A 74 -8.51 2.11 -10.61
CA ALA A 74 -8.20 0.77 -11.11
C ALA A 74 -6.97 0.77 -12.03
N HIS A 75 -6.87 1.75 -12.93
CA HIS A 75 -5.69 1.95 -13.80
C HIS A 75 -4.43 2.20 -12.97
N LEU A 76 -4.48 3.10 -11.98
CA LEU A 76 -3.35 3.40 -11.11
C LEU A 76 -2.88 2.18 -10.33
N LYS A 77 -3.79 1.40 -9.73
CA LYS A 77 -3.45 0.17 -8.99
C LYS A 77 -2.75 -0.86 -9.87
N ARG A 78 -3.18 -1.00 -11.13
CA ARG A 78 -2.61 -1.96 -12.08
C ARG A 78 -1.27 -1.49 -12.67
N SER A 79 -1.17 -0.21 -13.03
CA SER A 79 -0.03 0.35 -13.76
C SER A 79 1.06 0.94 -12.86
N TYR A 80 0.71 1.31 -11.63
CA TYR A 80 1.62 1.81 -10.60
C TYR A 80 1.33 1.08 -9.29
N PRO A 81 1.56 -0.25 -9.24
CA PRO A 81 1.42 -0.98 -7.99
C PRO A 81 2.29 -0.28 -6.95
N ARG A 82 1.69 0.05 -5.80
CA ARG A 82 2.46 0.57 -4.67
C ARG A 82 3.48 -0.52 -4.34
N PRO A 83 4.78 -0.19 -4.16
CA PRO A 83 5.70 -1.17 -3.61
C PRO A 83 5.10 -1.69 -2.30
N GLU A 84 5.13 -3.01 -2.11
CA GLU A 84 4.65 -3.62 -0.87
C GLU A 84 5.30 -2.92 0.32
N ALA A 85 4.55 -2.79 1.42
CA ALA A 85 5.08 -2.17 2.63
C ALA A 85 6.40 -2.87 2.97
N ALA A 86 7.48 -2.09 3.13
CA ALA A 86 8.80 -2.64 3.37
C ALA A 86 8.74 -3.55 4.61
N HIS A 87 8.95 -4.85 4.40
CA HIS A 87 9.09 -5.78 5.49
C HIS A 87 10.47 -5.54 6.12
N THR A 88 10.51 -5.46 7.44
CA THR A 88 11.72 -5.15 8.19
C THR A 88 12.09 -6.33 9.06
N CYS A 89 13.37 -6.44 9.39
CA CYS A 89 13.88 -7.49 10.25
C CYS A 89 13.08 -7.57 11.55
N HIS A 90 12.65 -8.77 11.93
CA HIS A 90 11.90 -8.98 13.18
C HIS A 90 12.76 -8.89 14.46
N TRP A 91 14.06 -8.62 14.34
CA TRP A 91 14.89 -8.38 15.51
C TRP A 91 14.53 -7.04 16.14
N PRO A 92 14.18 -6.98 17.44
CA PRO A 92 13.76 -5.74 18.10
C PRO A 92 14.77 -4.61 17.93
N GLY A 93 14.36 -3.53 17.26
CA GLY A 93 15.17 -2.34 17.00
C GLY A 93 15.98 -2.35 15.70
N CYS A 94 15.87 -3.37 14.83
CA CYS A 94 16.58 -3.41 13.56
C CYS A 94 15.73 -2.89 12.39
N PRO A 95 16.06 -1.73 11.77
CA PRO A 95 15.29 -1.18 10.66
C PRO A 95 15.65 -1.80 9.29
N ALA A 96 16.49 -2.83 9.26
CA ALA A 96 17.00 -3.39 8.01
C ALA A 96 15.84 -3.93 7.14
N PRO A 97 15.73 -3.50 5.87
CA PRO A 97 14.73 -4.02 4.95
C PRO A 97 15.08 -5.47 4.59
N VAL A 98 14.08 -6.35 4.60
CA VAL A 98 14.23 -7.76 4.25
C VAL A 98 13.06 -8.20 3.36
N PRO A 99 13.25 -9.18 2.46
CA PRO A 99 12.14 -9.74 1.69
C PRO A 99 11.05 -10.29 2.62
N PRO A 100 9.74 -10.18 2.29
CA PRO A 100 8.64 -10.68 3.14
C PRO A 100 8.73 -12.17 3.50
N ALA A 101 9.40 -12.98 2.67
CA ALA A 101 9.63 -14.40 2.92
C ALA A 101 10.75 -14.68 3.95
N MET A 102 11.52 -13.66 4.35
CA MET A 102 12.64 -13.79 5.29
C MET A 102 12.21 -13.27 6.67
N TRP A 103 12.46 -14.05 7.72
CA TRP A 103 12.16 -13.63 9.09
C TRP A 103 13.01 -12.45 9.58
N GLY A 104 14.27 -12.37 9.15
CA GLY A 104 15.20 -11.33 9.58
C GLY A 104 16.38 -11.12 8.64
N CYS A 105 17.18 -10.10 8.89
CA CYS A 105 18.35 -9.79 8.07
C CYS A 105 19.44 -10.87 8.26
N ARG A 106 20.38 -10.97 7.33
CA ARG A 106 21.45 -12.00 7.36
C ARG A 106 22.14 -12.07 8.72
N LYS A 107 22.54 -10.92 9.28
CA LYS A 107 23.21 -10.83 10.58
C LYS A 107 22.38 -11.49 11.68
N HIS A 108 21.15 -11.01 11.89
CA HIS A 108 20.29 -11.50 12.97
C HIS A 108 19.80 -12.92 12.76
N TRP A 109 19.55 -13.31 11.51
CA TRP A 109 19.21 -14.70 11.17
C TRP A 109 20.33 -15.65 11.62
N PHE A 110 21.59 -15.32 11.34
CA PHE A 110 22.72 -16.15 11.73
C PHE A 110 23.09 -16.04 13.21
N THR A 111 22.65 -14.99 13.91
CA THR A 111 22.74 -14.89 15.39
C THR A 111 21.84 -15.90 16.10
N LEU A 112 20.68 -16.26 15.53
CA LEU A 112 19.78 -17.23 16.15
C LEU A 112 20.44 -18.62 16.30
N PRO A 113 20.08 -19.39 17.33
CA PRO A 113 20.38 -20.83 17.38
C PRO A 113 19.81 -21.55 16.16
N LYS A 114 20.51 -22.58 15.69
CA LYS A 114 20.08 -23.36 14.52
C LYS A 114 18.68 -23.96 14.70
N ALA A 115 18.36 -24.48 15.88
CA ALA A 115 17.04 -25.07 16.16
C ALA A 115 15.90 -24.07 15.89
N LEU A 116 16.04 -22.83 16.37
CA LEU A 116 15.03 -21.78 16.16
C LEU A 116 14.92 -21.36 14.69
N ARG A 117 16.03 -21.31 13.96
CA ARG A 117 15.99 -21.09 12.50
C ARG A 117 15.22 -22.21 11.78
N ASP A 118 15.51 -23.45 12.14
CA ASP A 118 14.89 -24.62 11.54
C ASP A 118 13.38 -24.67 11.88
N ASP A 119 12.99 -24.24 13.08
CA ASP A 119 11.58 -24.16 13.50
C ASP A 119 10.79 -23.13 12.69
N ILE A 120 11.35 -21.94 12.48
CA ILE A 120 10.77 -20.92 11.60
C ILE A 120 10.62 -21.47 10.18
N TRP A 121 11.66 -22.10 9.64
CA TRP A 121 11.62 -22.62 8.28
C TRP A 121 10.62 -23.78 8.13
N ARG A 122 10.55 -24.68 9.11
CA ARG A 122 9.64 -25.83 9.10
C ARG A 122 8.18 -25.43 9.16
N THR A 123 7.86 -24.34 9.85
CA THR A 123 6.48 -23.86 10.03
C THR A 123 6.06 -22.83 8.99
N TYR A 124 7.01 -22.31 8.20
CA TYR A 124 6.75 -21.38 7.11
C TYR A 124 6.06 -22.06 5.94
N VAL A 125 4.95 -21.48 5.47
CA VAL A 125 4.27 -21.89 4.24
C VAL A 125 4.47 -20.82 3.17
N PRO A 126 5.07 -21.14 2.01
CA PRO A 126 5.20 -20.20 0.91
C PRO A 126 3.85 -19.57 0.52
N GLY A 127 3.78 -18.24 0.50
CA GLY A 127 2.56 -17.47 0.26
C GLY A 127 1.95 -16.86 1.52
N GLN A 128 2.31 -17.32 2.72
CA GLN A 128 1.81 -16.73 3.97
C GLN A 128 2.22 -15.26 4.14
N GLU A 129 3.37 -14.87 3.56
CA GLU A 129 3.88 -13.50 3.52
C GLU A 129 3.02 -12.57 2.65
N LYS A 130 2.29 -13.15 1.68
CA LYS A 130 1.38 -12.43 0.78
C LYS A 130 -0.02 -12.33 1.36
N THR A 131 -0.56 -13.45 1.86
CA THR A 131 -1.91 -13.50 2.43
C THR A 131 -1.98 -12.85 3.81
N LYS A 132 -0.85 -12.74 4.50
CA LYS A 132 -0.73 -12.22 5.87
C LYS A 132 -1.56 -13.03 6.88
N THR A 133 -1.69 -14.34 6.62
CA THR A 133 -2.39 -15.30 7.47
C THR A 133 -1.43 -16.42 7.91
N PRO A 134 -0.43 -16.11 8.76
CA PRO A 134 0.52 -17.12 9.23
C PRO A 134 -0.19 -18.23 10.00
N SER A 135 0.33 -19.45 9.93
CA SER A 135 -0.20 -20.57 10.71
C SER A 135 0.03 -20.35 12.21
N PRO A 136 -0.81 -20.93 13.10
CA PRO A 136 -0.55 -20.92 14.54
C PRO A 136 0.84 -21.45 14.88
N ALA A 137 1.29 -22.52 14.23
CA ALA A 137 2.62 -23.09 14.44
C ALA A 137 3.75 -22.12 14.08
N TYR A 138 3.58 -21.31 13.03
CA TYR A 138 4.56 -20.28 12.67
C TYR A 138 4.62 -19.15 13.70
N LEU A 139 3.46 -18.74 14.23
CA LEU A 139 3.40 -17.74 15.29
C LEU A 139 4.11 -18.22 16.57
N GLU A 140 3.89 -19.48 16.96
CA GLU A 140 4.58 -20.08 18.11
C GLU A 140 6.11 -20.11 17.91
N ALA A 141 6.57 -20.53 16.72
CA ALA A 141 8.00 -20.49 16.39
C ALA A 141 8.55 -19.05 16.43
N ALA A 142 7.82 -18.07 15.91
CA ALA A 142 8.21 -16.66 15.97
C ALA A 142 8.24 -16.10 17.39
N HIS A 143 7.29 -16.48 18.25
CA HIS A 143 7.29 -16.10 19.67
C HIS A 143 8.47 -16.73 20.41
N ALA A 144 8.79 -18.00 20.16
CA ALA A 144 9.97 -18.65 20.73
C ALA A 144 11.27 -17.94 20.33
N VAL A 145 11.38 -17.49 19.08
CA VAL A 145 12.51 -16.66 18.62
C VAL A 145 12.57 -15.34 19.39
N GLN A 146 11.46 -14.62 19.54
CA GLN A 146 11.43 -13.34 20.26
C GLN A 146 11.81 -13.52 21.73
N ALA A 147 11.30 -14.56 22.41
CA ALA A 147 11.64 -14.87 23.79
C ALA A 147 13.14 -15.16 23.94
N TRP A 148 13.72 -15.92 23.01
CA TRP A 148 15.17 -16.16 23.00
C TRP A 148 15.97 -14.87 22.79
N ILE A 149 15.52 -13.97 21.91
CA ILE A 149 16.21 -12.68 21.66
C ILE A 149 16.22 -11.81 22.92
N SER A 150 15.11 -11.75 23.66
CA SER A 150 15.05 -11.00 24.92
C SER A 150 16.14 -11.47 25.89
N ASN A 151 16.24 -12.79 26.11
CA ASN A 151 17.27 -13.37 26.98
C ASN A 151 18.69 -13.18 26.41
N TYR A 152 18.87 -13.28 25.09
CA TYR A 152 20.16 -13.04 24.44
C TYR A 152 20.63 -11.59 24.64
N LYS A 153 19.72 -10.62 24.54
CA LYS A 153 20.04 -9.21 24.76
C LYS A 153 20.39 -8.92 26.22
N GLU A 154 19.69 -9.51 27.18
CA GLU A 154 20.02 -9.38 28.60
C GLU A 154 21.43 -9.89 28.93
N THR A 155 21.84 -10.97 28.29
CA THR A 155 23.15 -11.61 28.54
C THR A 155 24.32 -10.99 27.79
N HIS A 156 24.08 -10.24 26.71
CA HIS A 156 25.12 -9.71 25.81
C HIS A 156 25.13 -8.17 25.71
N HIS A 157 24.30 -7.48 26.49
CA HIS A 157 24.32 -6.01 26.63
C HIS A 157 24.60 -5.53 28.07
N GLY A 158 25.45 -6.28 28.79
CA GLY A 158 26.14 -5.81 30.00
C GLY A 158 27.48 -5.17 29.67
#